data_AF-A0A3P6TNC9-F1
#
_entry.id   AF-A0A3P6TNC9-F1
#
_cell.length_a   1.000
_cell.length_b   1.000
_cell.length_c   1.000
_cell.angle_alpha   90.00
_cell.angle_beta   90.00
_cell.angle_gamma   90.00
#
_symmetry.space_group_name_H-M   'P 1'
#
loop_
_entity.id
_entity.type
_entity.pdbx_description
1 polymer ?
#
loop_
_entity_poly.entity_id
_entity_poly.type
_entity_poly.pdbx_seq_one_letter_code
_entity_poly.pdbx_strand_id
1 'polypeptide(L)'
;MVKVNCGIALAVLILFVMVYSLLSSKCDEWDRGNFPPFVQRLSKNGTEDYCSLYERKMNLSKYDFYYSLLEWAEKYQVLGEMERFINQEMKYERKLNKLLVKKLRNINGTSEAKNVLFKILKLQRNVFRPLIEIDQTINRLMGALPERIRHEATVLWNMLSPHDICA
;
A
#
# COMPACT_ATOMS: atom_id res chain seq x y z
N MET A 1 30.72 39.65 -19.09
CA MET A 1 30.78 38.21 -18.81
C MET A 1 30.84 38.03 -17.30
N VAL A 2 29.71 37.75 -16.64
CA VAL A 2 29.65 37.69 -15.18
C VAL A 2 30.21 36.34 -14.73
N LYS A 3 31.31 36.33 -13.97
CA LYS A 3 31.82 35.11 -13.31
C LYS A 3 30.82 34.74 -12.22
N VAL A 4 29.90 33.81 -12.53
CA VAL A 4 29.03 33.23 -11.52
C VAL A 4 29.91 32.46 -10.55
N ASN A 5 29.94 32.92 -9.29
CA ASN A 5 30.73 32.29 -8.25
C ASN A 5 30.13 30.91 -7.96
N CYS A 6 30.90 29.84 -8.20
CA CYS A 6 30.44 28.45 -8.10
C CYS A 6 29.82 28.14 -6.72
N GLY A 7 30.35 28.74 -5.65
CA GLY A 7 29.79 28.60 -4.30
C GLY A 7 28.40 29.22 -4.14
N ILE A 8 28.10 30.33 -4.82
CA ILE A 8 26.77 30.96 -4.79
C ILE A 8 25.78 30.11 -5.58
N ALA A 9 26.18 29.59 -6.74
CA ALA A 9 25.33 28.70 -7.54
C ALA A 9 24.98 27.42 -6.77
N LEU A 10 25.95 26.82 -6.06
CA LEU A 10 25.72 25.63 -5.25
C LEU A 10 24.77 25.90 -4.07
N ALA A 11 24.96 27.04 -3.37
CA ALA A 11 24.10 27.44 -2.26
C ALA A 11 22.65 27.70 -2.70
N VAL A 12 22.46 28.35 -3.85
CA VAL A 12 21.13 28.58 -4.44
C VAL A 12 20.48 27.25 -4.83
N LEU A 13 21.25 26.30 -5.35
CA LEU A 13 20.72 24.99 -5.75
C LEU A 13 20.32 24.13 -4.54
N ILE A 14 21.11 24.17 -3.46
CA ILE A 14 20.75 23.53 -2.18
C ILE A 14 19.50 24.16 -1.58
N LEU A 15 19.41 25.49 -1.56
CA LEU A 15 18.20 26.20 -1.10
C LEU A 15 17.00 25.85 -1.96
N PHE A 16 17.15 25.77 -3.28
CA PHE A 16 16.08 25.38 -4.19
C PHE A 16 15.62 23.95 -3.93
N VAL A 17 16.52 22.99 -3.73
CA VAL A 17 16.16 21.60 -3.40
C VAL A 17 15.46 21.50 -2.04
N MET A 18 15.92 22.23 -1.03
CA MET A 18 15.27 22.23 0.29
C MET A 18 13.88 22.88 0.24
N VAL A 19 13.75 24.03 -0.43
CA VAL A 19 12.47 24.74 -0.59
C VAL A 19 11.52 23.93 -1.47
N TYR A 20 12.00 23.30 -2.54
CA TYR A 20 11.19 22.42 -3.39
C TYR A 20 10.69 21.19 -2.62
N SER A 21 11.53 20.58 -1.78
CA SER A 21 11.13 19.45 -0.93
C SER A 21 10.13 19.86 0.16
N LEU A 22 10.18 21.12 0.62
CA LEU A 22 9.21 21.70 1.56
C LEU A 22 7.89 22.12 0.90
N LEU A 23 7.92 22.41 -0.41
CA LEU A 23 6.76 22.86 -1.19
C LEU A 23 6.08 21.75 -1.99
N SER A 24 6.78 20.64 -2.24
CA SER A 24 6.22 19.47 -2.90
C SER A 24 5.13 18.89 -2.01
N SER A 25 3.96 18.74 -2.59
CA SER A 25 2.79 18.21 -1.91
C SER A 25 2.96 16.69 -1.83
N LYS A 26 2.65 16.12 -0.68
CA LYS A 26 2.72 14.67 -0.49
C LYS A 26 1.65 13.93 -1.30
N CYS A 27 0.71 14.70 -1.83
CA CYS A 27 -0.35 14.26 -2.71
C CYS A 27 -0.03 14.51 -4.20
N ASP A 28 1.18 14.94 -4.57
CA ASP A 28 1.53 15.29 -5.96
C ASP A 28 1.35 14.10 -6.93
N GLU A 29 1.38 12.87 -6.43
CA GLU A 29 1.12 11.64 -7.20
C GLU A 29 -0.37 11.27 -7.32
N TRP A 30 -1.27 11.96 -6.62
CA TRP A 30 -2.69 11.59 -6.52
C TRP A 30 -3.58 12.64 -7.19
N ASP A 31 -4.18 12.26 -8.32
CA ASP A 31 -5.26 13.06 -8.90
C ASP A 31 -6.40 13.22 -7.90
N ARG A 32 -7.02 14.41 -7.89
CA ARG A 32 -8.12 14.72 -6.97
C ARG A 32 -9.26 13.70 -7.02
N GLY A 33 -9.48 13.08 -8.19
CA GLY A 33 -10.49 12.04 -8.41
C GLY A 33 -10.19 10.70 -7.73
N ASN A 34 -8.95 10.45 -7.31
CA ASN A 34 -8.53 9.20 -6.68
C ASN A 34 -8.79 9.17 -5.17
N PHE A 35 -9.10 10.32 -4.57
CA PHE A 35 -9.43 10.40 -3.15
C PHE A 35 -10.86 9.92 -2.86
N PRO A 36 -11.12 9.34 -1.69
CA PRO A 36 -12.49 9.14 -1.21
C PRO A 36 -13.25 10.49 -1.20
N PRO A 37 -14.56 10.51 -1.52
CA PRO A 37 -15.33 11.75 -1.62
C PRO A 37 -15.27 12.63 -0.37
N PHE A 38 -15.16 12.04 0.83
CA PHE A 38 -15.05 12.79 2.07
C PHE A 38 -13.69 13.49 2.23
N VAL A 39 -12.60 12.93 1.69
CA VAL A 39 -11.28 13.56 1.68
C VAL A 39 -11.23 14.72 0.67
N GLN A 40 -11.89 14.59 -0.48
CA GLN A 40 -11.94 15.65 -1.51
C GLN A 40 -12.57 16.96 -1.02
N ARG A 41 -13.42 16.89 0.01
CA ARG A 41 -14.10 18.05 0.61
C ARG A 41 -13.25 18.75 1.68
N LEU A 42 -12.12 18.18 2.08
CA LEU A 42 -11.27 18.76 3.12
C LEU A 42 -10.41 19.91 2.59
N SER A 43 -9.86 20.68 3.52
CA SER A 43 -8.83 21.67 3.22
C SER A 43 -7.56 20.99 2.70
N LYS A 44 -6.68 21.76 2.04
CA LYS A 44 -5.38 21.25 1.58
C LYS A 44 -4.64 20.52 2.70
N ASN A 45 -4.57 21.11 3.91
CA ASN A 45 -3.91 20.49 5.06
C ASN A 45 -4.53 19.14 5.45
N GLY A 46 -5.86 18.99 5.37
CA GLY A 46 -6.52 17.71 5.63
C GLY A 46 -6.14 16.64 4.62
N THR A 47 -6.06 17.01 3.34
CA THR A 47 -5.62 16.12 2.27
C THR A 47 -4.14 15.76 2.38
N GLU A 48 -3.26 16.71 2.68
CA GLU A 48 -1.81 16.46 2.86
C GLU A 48 -1.54 15.52 4.06
N ASP A 49 -2.22 15.74 5.18
CA ASP A 49 -2.13 14.87 6.35
C ASP A 49 -2.62 13.45 6.00
N TYR A 50 -3.66 13.34 5.18
CA TYR A 50 -4.15 12.05 4.68
C TYR A 50 -3.10 11.34 3.81
N CYS A 51 -2.50 12.04 2.85
CA CYS A 51 -1.43 11.48 2.01
C CYS A 51 -0.21 11.04 2.84
N SER A 52 0.15 11.82 3.86
CA SER A 52 1.23 11.49 4.81
C SER A 52 1.00 10.18 5.56
N LEU A 53 -0.25 9.74 5.74
CA LEU A 53 -0.56 8.42 6.31
C LEU A 53 -0.21 7.31 5.31
N TYR A 54 -0.51 7.52 4.03
CA TYR A 54 -0.25 6.54 2.97
C TYR A 54 1.24 6.40 2.65
N GLU A 55 2.04 7.46 2.75
CA GLU A 55 3.51 7.39 2.66
C GLU A 55 4.10 6.40 3.68
N ARG A 56 3.52 6.35 4.88
CA ARG A 56 4.00 5.51 5.99
C ARG A 56 3.39 4.12 6.00
N LYS A 57 2.38 3.85 5.16
CA LYS A 57 1.58 2.61 5.16
C LYS A 57 2.45 1.35 5.12
N MET A 58 3.53 1.35 4.34
CA MET A 58 4.42 0.18 4.24
C MET A 58 5.12 -0.17 5.55
N ASN A 59 5.40 0.83 6.38
CA ASN A 59 6.09 0.67 7.66
C ASN A 59 5.14 0.36 8.83
N LEU A 60 3.83 0.43 8.60
CA LEU A 60 2.81 0.21 9.62
C LEU A 60 2.16 -1.16 9.46
N SER A 61 1.68 -1.70 10.57
CA SER A 61 0.71 -2.78 10.52
C SER A 61 -0.63 -2.26 9.99
N LYS A 62 -1.49 -3.15 9.50
CA LYS A 62 -2.84 -2.74 9.06
C LYS A 62 -3.64 -2.16 10.22
N TYR A 63 -3.47 -2.70 11.41
CA TYR A 63 -4.08 -2.19 12.63
C TYR A 63 -3.62 -0.76 12.91
N ASP A 64 -2.31 -0.51 12.96
CA ASP A 64 -1.76 0.81 13.26
C ASP A 64 -2.14 1.83 12.18
N PHE A 65 -2.12 1.41 10.90
CA PHE A 65 -2.53 2.25 9.79
C PHE A 65 -3.99 2.69 9.91
N TYR A 66 -4.91 1.75 10.18
CA TYR A 66 -6.32 2.08 10.38
C TYR A 66 -6.56 2.93 11.64
N TYR A 67 -5.83 2.66 12.71
CA TYR A 67 -5.88 3.49 13.91
C TYR A 67 -5.46 4.93 13.62
N SER A 68 -4.34 5.14 12.90
CA SER A 68 -3.92 6.49 12.50
C SER A 68 -4.90 7.18 11.54
N LEU A 69 -5.61 6.44 10.69
CA LEU A 69 -6.69 7.00 9.87
C LEU A 69 -7.87 7.47 10.72
N LEU A 70 -8.20 6.77 11.81
CA LEU A 70 -9.27 7.18 12.72
C LEU A 70 -8.89 8.45 13.51
N GLU A 71 -7.67 8.52 14.03
CA GLU A 71 -7.16 9.74 14.71
C GLU A 71 -7.17 10.95 13.76
N TRP A 72 -6.75 10.74 12.51
CA TRP A 72 -6.85 11.77 11.47
C TRP A 72 -8.31 12.17 11.20
N ALA A 73 -9.21 11.18 11.11
CA ALA A 73 -10.62 11.45 10.81
C ALA A 73 -11.32 12.20 11.95
N GLU A 74 -10.95 11.96 13.20
CA GLU A 74 -11.41 12.72 14.36
C GLU A 74 -10.94 14.17 14.28
N LYS A 75 -9.65 14.41 13.99
CA LYS A 75 -9.07 15.76 13.82
C LYS A 75 -9.81 16.58 12.76
N TYR A 76 -10.23 15.97 11.67
CA TYR A 76 -10.91 16.63 10.54
C TYR A 76 -12.44 16.45 10.54
N GLN A 77 -13.02 15.93 11.61
CA GLN A 77 -14.48 15.77 11.80
C GLN A 77 -15.17 14.94 10.69
N VAL A 78 -14.48 13.90 10.20
CA VAL A 78 -14.98 12.96 9.17
C VAL A 78 -14.96 11.50 9.67
N LEU A 79 -15.00 11.30 10.99
CA LEU A 79 -14.89 9.99 11.63
C LEU A 79 -15.93 8.98 11.10
N GLY A 80 -17.19 9.39 10.98
CA GLY A 80 -18.27 8.50 10.51
C GLY A 80 -18.07 8.02 9.06
N GLU A 81 -17.57 8.88 8.17
CA GLU A 81 -17.20 8.46 6.81
C GLU A 81 -15.96 7.55 6.79
N MET A 82 -14.96 7.85 7.61
CA MET A 82 -13.74 7.03 7.70
C MET A 82 -14.03 5.63 8.25
N GLU A 83 -14.82 5.51 9.33
CA GLU A 83 -15.23 4.22 9.88
C GLU A 83 -15.97 3.39 8.82
N ARG A 84 -16.86 4.03 8.05
CA ARG A 84 -17.57 3.35 6.96
C ARG A 84 -16.62 2.88 5.87
N PHE A 85 -15.66 3.72 5.48
CA PHE A 85 -14.64 3.40 4.49
C PHE A 85 -13.77 2.23 4.94
N ILE A 86 -13.19 2.27 6.14
CA ILE A 86 -12.39 1.16 6.70
C ILE A 86 -13.20 -0.14 6.78
N ASN A 87 -14.47 -0.06 7.21
CA ASN A 87 -15.34 -1.23 7.25
C ASN A 87 -15.60 -1.83 5.86
N GLN A 88 -15.73 -1.01 4.83
CA GLN A 88 -15.87 -1.45 3.44
C GLN A 88 -14.59 -2.13 2.94
N GLU A 89 -13.43 -1.52 3.17
CA GLU A 89 -12.12 -2.10 2.84
C GLU A 89 -11.93 -3.47 3.52
N MET A 90 -12.18 -3.56 4.82
CA MET A 90 -12.07 -4.83 5.56
C MET A 90 -13.06 -5.89 5.07
N LYS A 91 -14.25 -5.50 4.59
CA LYS A 91 -15.21 -6.44 3.99
C LYS A 91 -14.72 -6.91 2.62
N TYR A 92 -14.23 -6.00 1.80
CA TYR A 92 -13.66 -6.26 0.48
C TYR A 92 -12.49 -7.23 0.57
N GLU A 93 -11.49 -6.95 1.42
CA GLU A 93 -10.33 -7.80 1.61
C GLU A 93 -10.69 -9.21 2.09
N ARG A 94 -11.65 -9.33 3.02
CA ARG A 94 -12.15 -10.63 3.46
C ARG A 94 -12.82 -11.41 2.32
N LYS A 95 -13.59 -10.73 1.47
CA LYS A 95 -14.23 -11.35 0.30
C LYS A 95 -13.19 -11.80 -0.72
N LEU A 96 -12.23 -10.92 -1.05
CA LEU A 96 -11.12 -11.22 -1.95
C LEU A 96 -10.33 -12.43 -1.46
N ASN A 97 -9.91 -12.45 -0.19
CA ASN A 97 -9.14 -13.56 0.35
C ASN A 97 -9.90 -14.90 0.27
N LYS A 98 -11.20 -14.91 0.60
CA LYS A 98 -12.04 -16.11 0.47
C LYS A 98 -12.09 -16.61 -0.98
N LEU A 99 -12.24 -15.68 -1.93
CA LEU A 99 -12.28 -15.99 -3.36
C LEU A 99 -10.93 -16.53 -3.86
N LEU A 100 -9.81 -15.92 -3.48
CA LEU A 100 -8.47 -16.38 -3.83
C LEU A 100 -8.17 -17.77 -3.26
N VAL A 101 -8.53 -18.02 -1.99
CA VAL A 101 -8.38 -19.34 -1.37
C VAL A 101 -9.23 -20.38 -2.11
N LYS A 102 -10.46 -20.05 -2.50
CA LYS A 102 -11.33 -20.96 -3.28
C LYS A 102 -10.74 -21.25 -4.66
N LYS A 103 -10.32 -20.22 -5.41
CA LYS A 103 -9.67 -20.37 -6.72
C LYS A 103 -8.40 -21.22 -6.61
N LEU A 104 -7.54 -20.93 -5.63
CA LEU A 104 -6.29 -21.67 -5.41
C LEU A 104 -6.53 -23.13 -5.04
N ARG A 105 -7.63 -23.48 -4.36
CA ARG A 105 -7.97 -24.90 -4.13
C ARG A 105 -8.26 -25.63 -5.44
N ASN A 106 -8.98 -24.97 -6.34
CA ASN A 106 -9.51 -25.57 -7.56
C ASN A 106 -8.54 -25.51 -8.75
N ILE A 107 -7.54 -24.64 -8.73
CA ILE A 107 -6.55 -24.55 -9.81
C ILE A 107 -5.63 -25.78 -9.82
N ASN A 108 -5.30 -26.25 -11.02
CA ASN A 108 -4.30 -27.29 -11.24
C ASN A 108 -2.90 -26.74 -10.95
N GLY A 109 -2.09 -27.50 -10.24
CA GLY A 109 -0.72 -27.14 -9.88
C GLY A 109 -0.16 -28.09 -8.85
N THR A 110 1.16 -28.09 -8.70
CA THR A 110 1.86 -28.92 -7.73
C THR A 110 1.44 -28.56 -6.31
N SER A 111 1.41 -29.57 -5.43
CA SER A 111 1.11 -29.35 -4.02
C SER A 111 2.09 -28.36 -3.37
N GLU A 112 3.35 -28.37 -3.81
CA GLU A 112 4.40 -27.48 -3.30
C GLU A 112 4.12 -26.01 -3.65
N ALA A 113 3.87 -25.69 -4.93
CA ALA A 113 3.54 -24.34 -5.36
C ALA A 113 2.26 -23.83 -4.66
N LYS A 114 1.21 -24.66 -4.61
CA LYS A 114 -0.05 -24.31 -3.94
C LYS A 114 0.13 -24.07 -2.43
N ASN A 115 0.95 -24.88 -1.76
CA ASN A 115 1.23 -24.72 -0.33
C ASN A 115 1.93 -23.40 -0.02
N VAL A 116 2.88 -22.96 -0.86
CA VAL A 116 3.51 -21.65 -0.71
C VAL A 116 2.47 -20.54 -0.86
N LEU A 117 1.62 -20.59 -1.88
CA LEU A 117 0.59 -19.59 -2.09
C LEU A 117 -0.43 -19.53 -0.94
N PHE A 118 -0.80 -20.67 -0.35
CA PHE A 118 -1.62 -20.68 0.88
C PHE A 118 -0.91 -20.02 2.07
N LYS A 119 0.41 -20.21 2.23
CA LYS A 119 1.20 -19.53 3.27
C LYS A 119 1.22 -18.02 3.04
N ILE A 120 1.41 -17.57 1.80
CA ILE A 120 1.36 -16.14 1.43
C ILE A 120 -0.01 -15.53 1.75
N LEU A 121 -1.10 -16.16 1.31
CA LEU A 121 -2.46 -15.71 1.61
C LEU A 121 -2.77 -15.68 3.12
N LYS A 122 -2.16 -16.58 3.89
CA LYS A 122 -2.26 -16.57 5.36
C LYS A 122 -1.48 -15.41 5.98
N LEU A 123 -0.27 -15.14 5.49
CA LEU A 123 0.57 -14.04 5.97
C LEU A 123 -0.07 -12.67 5.72
N GLN A 124 -0.63 -12.45 4.53
CA GLN A 124 -1.30 -11.20 4.15
C GLN A 124 -2.54 -10.88 5.02
N ARG A 125 -3.08 -11.86 5.74
CA ARG A 125 -4.19 -11.67 6.69
C ARG A 125 -3.73 -11.18 8.07
N ASN A 126 -2.44 -11.17 8.34
CA ASN A 126 -1.93 -10.68 9.61
C ASN A 126 -2.08 -9.16 9.66
N VAL A 127 -2.98 -8.69 10.53
CA VAL A 127 -3.27 -7.26 10.66
C VAL A 127 -2.30 -6.53 11.59
N PHE A 128 -1.52 -7.26 12.40
CA PHE A 128 -0.63 -6.71 13.42
C PHE A 128 0.83 -6.63 12.99
N ARG A 129 1.15 -7.18 11.82
CA ARG A 129 2.51 -7.15 11.29
C ARG A 129 2.67 -6.03 10.27
N PRO A 130 3.78 -5.27 10.30
CA PRO A 130 4.09 -4.27 9.27
C PRO A 130 4.07 -4.87 7.86
N LEU A 131 3.55 -4.12 6.89
CA LEU A 131 3.46 -4.60 5.50
C LEU A 131 4.83 -4.92 4.92
N ILE A 132 5.85 -4.12 5.21
CA ILE A 132 7.23 -4.35 4.79
C ILE A 132 7.78 -5.69 5.29
N GLU A 133 7.43 -6.09 6.53
CA GLU A 133 7.87 -7.38 7.05
C GLU A 133 7.11 -8.56 6.42
N ILE A 134 5.84 -8.37 6.10
CA ILE A 134 5.06 -9.36 5.34
C ILE A 134 5.71 -9.56 3.97
N ASP A 135 6.01 -8.47 3.25
CA ASP A 135 6.66 -8.50 1.94
C ASP A 135 8.03 -9.19 1.99
N GLN A 136 8.88 -8.81 2.94
CA GLN A 136 10.17 -9.47 3.17
C GLN A 136 10.01 -10.97 3.46
N THR A 137 8.99 -11.36 4.21
CA THR A 137 8.72 -12.78 4.49
C THR A 137 8.29 -13.53 3.24
N ILE A 138 7.46 -12.92 2.40
CA ILE A 138 7.04 -13.47 1.11
C ILE A 138 8.26 -13.63 0.19
N ASN A 139 9.11 -12.60 0.10
CA ASN A 139 10.32 -12.64 -0.72
C ASN A 139 11.30 -13.74 -0.27
N ARG A 140 11.49 -13.92 1.05
CA ARG A 140 12.28 -15.05 1.58
C ARG A 140 11.66 -16.40 1.26
N LEU A 141 10.34 -16.54 1.41
CA LEU A 141 9.63 -17.77 1.06
C LEU A 141 9.80 -18.11 -0.42
N MET A 142 9.62 -17.14 -1.32
CA MET A 142 9.75 -17.33 -2.76
C MET A 142 11.20 -17.56 -3.20
N GLY A 143 12.15 -16.87 -2.56
CA GLY A 143 13.59 -16.99 -2.86
C GLY A 143 14.19 -18.33 -2.43
N ALA A 144 13.62 -18.99 -1.42
CA ALA A 144 14.06 -20.30 -0.95
C ALA A 144 13.58 -21.48 -1.82
N LEU A 145 12.67 -21.24 -2.76
CA LEU A 145 12.12 -22.30 -3.61
C LEU A 145 13.05 -22.66 -4.77
N PRO A 146 13.05 -23.94 -5.20
CA PRO A 146 13.60 -24.30 -6.49
C PRO A 146 12.97 -23.46 -7.61
N GLU A 147 13.76 -23.08 -8.61
CA GLU A 147 13.33 -22.17 -9.69
C GLU A 147 12.03 -22.62 -10.37
N ARG A 148 11.92 -23.92 -10.65
CA ARG A 148 10.70 -24.54 -11.22
C ARG A 148 9.45 -24.26 -10.38
N ILE A 149 9.56 -24.45 -9.06
CA ILE A 149 8.43 -24.27 -8.14
C ILE A 149 8.10 -22.78 -7.98
N ARG A 150 9.12 -21.92 -7.93
CA ARG A 150 8.94 -20.47 -7.90
C ARG A 150 8.21 -19.98 -9.14
N HIS A 151 8.63 -20.42 -10.33
CA HIS A 151 7.99 -20.07 -11.59
C HIS A 151 6.53 -20.52 -11.62
N GLU A 152 6.27 -21.78 -11.24
CA GLU A 152 4.90 -22.30 -11.16
C GLU A 152 4.04 -21.49 -10.18
N ALA A 153 4.55 -21.18 -8.98
CA ALA A 153 3.83 -20.37 -8.00
C ALA A 153 3.48 -18.97 -8.55
N THR A 154 4.39 -18.33 -9.29
CA THR A 154 4.12 -17.05 -9.96
C THR A 154 3.04 -17.19 -11.04
N VAL A 155 3.10 -18.23 -11.87
CA VAL A 155 2.08 -18.50 -12.90
C VAL A 155 0.71 -18.71 -12.26
N LEU A 156 0.63 -19.55 -11.22
CA LEU A 156 -0.60 -19.79 -10.48
C LEU A 156 -1.14 -18.51 -9.84
N TRP A 157 -0.27 -17.70 -9.22
CA TRP A 157 -0.67 -16.43 -8.62
C TRP A 157 -1.30 -15.48 -9.65
N ASN A 158 -0.70 -15.36 -10.83
CA ASN A 158 -1.24 -14.53 -11.91
C ASN A 158 -2.58 -15.06 -12.43
N MET A 159 -2.77 -16.39 -12.49
CA MET A 159 -4.04 -17.02 -12.88
C MET A 159 -5.17 -16.81 -11.86
N LEU A 160 -4.85 -16.53 -10.59
CA LEU A 160 -5.89 -16.19 -9.61
C LEU A 160 -6.57 -14.86 -9.93
N SER A 161 -5.91 -14.01 -10.73
CA SER A 161 -6.26 -12.61 -10.98
C SER A 161 -6.55 -11.87 -9.68
N PRO A 162 -5.54 -11.61 -8.84
CA PRO A 162 -5.76 -10.97 -7.53
C PRO A 162 -6.39 -9.58 -7.60
N HIS A 163 -6.43 -8.99 -8.80
CA HIS A 163 -7.03 -7.70 -9.10
C HIS A 163 -8.47 -7.78 -9.65
N ASP A 164 -8.94 -8.96 -10.06
CA ASP A 164 -10.31 -9.16 -10.60
C ASP A 164 -11.20 -9.91 -9.62
N ILE A 165 -12.20 -9.19 -9.07
CA ILE A 165 -13.26 -9.75 -8.20
C ILE A 165 -14.53 -10.10 -8.97
N CYS A 166 -14.56 -9.91 -10.29
CA CYS A 166 -15.66 -10.42 -11.11
C CYS A 166 -15.67 -11.95 -11.02
N ALA A 167 -16.67 -12.46 -10.29
CA ALA A 167 -16.99 -13.88 -10.18
C ALA A 167 -17.94 -14.27 -11.30
#